data_AF-A0A838VJ62-F1
#
_entry.id   AF-A0A838VJ62-F1
#
_cell.length_a   1.000
_cell.length_b   1.000
_cell.length_c   1.000
_cell.angle_alpha   90.00
_cell.angle_beta   90.00
_cell.angle_gamma   90.00
#
_symmetry.space_group_name_H-M   'P 1'
#
loop_
_entity.id
_entity.type
_entity.pdbx_description
1 polymer ?
#
loop_
_entity_poly.entity_id
_entity_poly.type
_entity_poly.pdbx_seq_one_letter_code
_entity_poly.pdbx_strand_id
1 'polypeptide(L)'
;MESQSSVALTHFNPITVAEYQQAIIDTLLDSIPANLIPDTLQIVPVFDCQHHRYQLLCQGWKSKEKRVFYPVIHIEILDGSIWIQHNQTEIDIGEALANRGIPKSKIILGLHPPSIRQLNLEYGTDTSYSSTVR
;
A
#
# COMPACT_ATOMS: atom_id res chain seq x y z
N MET A 1 -30.95 -44.24 -1.01
CA MET A 1 -30.68 -43.27 -2.09
C MET A 1 -30.16 -42.01 -1.39
N GLU A 2 -28.89 -42.03 -1.00
CA GLU A 2 -28.25 -40.91 -0.30
C GLU A 2 -27.50 -40.07 -1.33
N SER A 3 -27.94 -38.83 -1.51
CA SER A 3 -27.25 -37.84 -2.33
C SER A 3 -26.04 -37.32 -1.56
N GLN A 4 -24.84 -37.69 -1.97
CA GLN A 4 -23.63 -37.03 -1.48
C GLN A 4 -23.55 -35.62 -2.06
N SER A 5 -23.62 -34.63 -1.17
CA SER A 5 -23.30 -33.23 -1.47
C SER A 5 -21.78 -33.07 -1.50
N SER A 6 -21.24 -32.74 -2.67
CA SER A 6 -19.84 -32.39 -2.87
C SER A 6 -19.65 -30.90 -2.60
N VAL A 7 -19.14 -30.56 -1.41
CA VAL A 7 -18.69 -29.19 -1.10
C VAL A 7 -17.31 -29.02 -1.76
N ALA A 8 -17.22 -28.14 -2.76
CA ALA A 8 -15.97 -27.78 -3.40
C ALA A 8 -15.07 -27.07 -2.38
N LEU A 9 -13.96 -27.71 -2.02
CA LEU A 9 -12.90 -27.12 -1.21
C LEU A 9 -12.23 -26.01 -2.03
N THR A 10 -12.55 -24.75 -1.71
CA THR A 10 -11.84 -23.59 -2.24
C THR A 10 -10.39 -23.66 -1.77
N HIS A 11 -9.48 -23.97 -2.70
CA HIS A 11 -8.04 -23.91 -2.43
C HIS A 11 -7.65 -22.45 -2.27
N PHE A 12 -7.42 -22.03 -1.02
CA PHE A 12 -6.87 -20.72 -0.72
C PHE A 12 -5.37 -20.75 -1.06
N ASN A 13 -5.00 -20.16 -2.21
CA ASN A 13 -3.60 -19.95 -2.53
C ASN A 13 -3.12 -18.71 -1.75
N PRO A 14 -2.16 -18.82 -0.83
CA PRO A 14 -1.68 -17.68 -0.08
C PRO A 14 -0.93 -16.73 -1.01
N ILE A 15 -1.25 -15.44 -0.94
CA ILE A 15 -0.55 -14.42 -1.72
C ILE A 15 0.91 -14.36 -1.27
N THR A 16 1.80 -14.42 -2.24
CA THR A 16 3.24 -14.39 -2.05
C THR A 16 3.74 -12.95 -1.91
N VAL A 17 4.92 -12.79 -1.29
CA VAL A 17 5.60 -11.48 -1.21
C VAL A 17 5.88 -10.91 -2.61
N ALA A 18 6.17 -11.77 -3.59
CA ALA A 18 6.39 -11.36 -4.97
C ALA A 18 5.12 -10.76 -5.60
N GLU A 19 3.95 -11.34 -5.34
CA GLU A 19 2.66 -10.82 -5.81
C GLU A 19 2.33 -9.48 -5.15
N TYR A 20 2.56 -9.32 -3.84
CA TYR A 20 2.43 -8.01 -3.18
C TYR A 20 3.37 -6.97 -3.78
N GLN A 21 4.64 -7.32 -3.94
CA GLN A 21 5.63 -6.41 -4.50
C GLN A 21 5.23 -5.95 -5.90
N GLN A 22 4.80 -6.87 -6.77
CA GLN A 22 4.35 -6.52 -8.11
C GLN A 22 3.13 -5.59 -8.07
N ALA A 23 2.12 -5.93 -7.27
CA ALA A 23 0.91 -5.12 -7.13
C ALA A 23 1.22 -3.71 -6.60
N ILE A 24 2.12 -3.59 -5.62
CA ILE A 24 2.57 -2.30 -5.09
C ILE A 24 3.29 -1.50 -6.16
N ILE A 25 4.28 -2.09 -6.84
CA ILE A 25 5.07 -1.40 -7.87
C ILE A 25 4.14 -0.89 -8.98
N ASP A 26 3.26 -1.74 -9.51
CA ASP A 26 2.35 -1.32 -10.58
C ASP A 26 1.39 -0.22 -10.11
N THR A 27 0.89 -0.31 -8.88
CA THR A 27 0.03 0.74 -8.30
C THR A 27 0.74 2.07 -8.17
N LEU A 28 2.00 2.05 -7.70
CA LEU A 28 2.79 3.28 -7.56
C LEU A 28 3.18 3.86 -8.92
N LEU A 29 3.55 3.03 -9.89
CA LEU A 29 3.87 3.50 -11.24
C LEU A 29 2.65 4.11 -11.95
N ASP A 30 1.47 3.49 -11.82
CA ASP A 30 0.22 4.02 -12.39
C ASP A 30 -0.26 5.30 -11.66
N SER A 31 0.20 5.53 -10.43
CA SER A 31 -0.09 6.75 -9.66
C SER A 31 0.78 7.95 -10.06
N ILE A 32 1.79 7.77 -10.92
CA ILE A 32 2.64 8.87 -11.39
C ILE A 32 1.84 9.70 -12.41
N PRO A 33 1.60 11.00 -12.15
CA PRO A 33 0.83 11.83 -13.07
C PRO A 33 1.58 12.03 -14.38
N ALA A 34 0.87 11.92 -15.51
CA ALA A 34 1.43 12.12 -16.85
C ALA A 34 1.96 13.54 -17.09
N ASN A 35 1.40 14.54 -16.37
CA ASN A 35 1.78 15.95 -16.50
C ASN A 35 2.16 16.51 -15.12
N LEU A 36 3.44 16.81 -14.89
CA LEU A 36 3.90 17.54 -13.71
C LEU A 36 3.91 19.04 -14.03
N ILE A 37 3.10 19.80 -13.29
CA ILE A 37 2.88 21.24 -13.49
C ILE A 37 3.74 22.01 -12.46
N PRO A 38 5.06 21.77 -12.38
CA PRO A 38 6.07 22.47 -13.20
C PRO A 38 7.25 21.59 -13.69
N ASP A 39 7.93 21.98 -14.78
CA ASP A 39 9.11 21.31 -15.39
C ASP A 39 10.28 21.03 -14.43
N THR A 40 10.28 21.66 -13.25
CA THR A 40 11.34 21.57 -12.23
C THR A 40 11.01 20.62 -11.07
N LEU A 41 9.82 20.02 -11.04
CA LEU A 41 9.45 18.97 -10.08
C LEU A 41 9.34 17.62 -10.79
N GLN A 42 9.80 16.58 -10.08
CA GLN A 42 9.77 15.21 -10.56
C GLN A 42 9.21 14.32 -9.46
N ILE A 43 8.35 13.38 -9.85
CA ILE A 43 7.97 12.25 -9.01
C ILE A 43 8.87 11.09 -9.42
N VAL A 44 9.69 10.61 -8.50
CA VAL A 44 10.63 9.52 -8.75
C VAL A 44 10.28 8.31 -7.89
N PRO A 45 10.29 7.09 -8.46
CA PRO A 45 10.15 5.88 -7.68
C PRO A 45 11.43 5.57 -6.91
N VAL A 46 11.28 5.16 -5.65
CA VAL A 46 12.36 4.70 -4.78
C VAL A 46 11.91 3.37 -4.17
N PHE A 47 12.45 2.27 -4.71
CA PHE A 47 12.04 0.91 -4.34
C PHE A 47 13.21 0.15 -3.74
N ASP A 48 13.04 -0.27 -2.49
CA ASP A 48 13.89 -1.22 -1.81
C ASP A 48 13.15 -2.57 -1.74
N CYS A 49 13.31 -3.36 -2.81
CA CYS A 49 12.66 -4.67 -2.91
C CYS A 49 13.20 -5.68 -1.88
N GLN A 50 14.45 -5.51 -1.45
CA GLN A 50 15.08 -6.41 -0.47
C GLN A 50 14.48 -6.23 0.93
N HIS A 51 14.15 -4.99 1.32
CA HIS A 51 13.55 -4.69 2.62
C HIS A 51 12.06 -4.34 2.53
N HIS A 52 11.46 -4.52 1.35
CA HIS A 52 10.04 -4.32 1.06
C HIS A 52 9.50 -2.92 1.37
N ARG A 53 10.23 -1.89 0.95
CA ARG A 53 9.82 -0.49 1.10
C ARG A 53 9.72 0.19 -0.26
N TYR A 54 8.59 0.83 -0.51
CA TYR A 54 8.27 1.37 -1.82
C TYR A 54 7.70 2.78 -1.68
N GLN A 55 8.34 3.75 -2.34
CA GLN A 55 7.98 5.15 -2.22
C GLN A 55 7.92 5.84 -3.58
N LEU A 56 6.98 6.77 -3.72
CA LEU A 56 7.07 7.85 -4.70
C LEU A 56 7.56 9.10 -3.99
N LEU A 57 8.63 9.70 -4.48
CA LEU A 57 9.26 10.88 -3.90
C LEU A 57 9.06 12.08 -4.84
N CYS A 58 8.48 13.16 -4.32
CA CYS A 58 8.48 14.44 -5.02
C CYS A 58 9.78 15.15 -4.71
N GLN A 59 10.55 15.45 -5.76
CA GLN A 59 11.79 16.19 -5.63
C GLN A 59 11.93 17.24 -6.73
N GLY A 60 12.59 18.34 -6.40
CA GLY A 60 12.87 19.40 -7.35
C GLY A 60 12.96 20.77 -6.69
N TRP A 61 12.64 21.80 -7.45
CA TRP A 61 12.58 23.17 -6.96
C TRP A 61 11.28 23.82 -7.41
N LYS A 62 10.57 24.47 -6.49
CA LYS A 62 9.49 25.40 -6.83
C LYS A 62 10.11 26.78 -6.91
N SER A 63 9.98 27.45 -8.05
CA SER A 63 10.84 28.59 -8.41
C SER A 63 12.34 28.25 -8.27
N LYS A 64 13.23 29.24 -8.38
CA LYS A 64 14.69 29.00 -8.26
C LYS A 64 15.18 28.89 -6.81
N GLU A 65 14.29 29.02 -5.82
CA GLU A 65 14.70 29.27 -4.42
C GLU A 65 14.11 28.27 -3.40
N LYS A 66 12.99 27.61 -3.70
CA LYS A 66 12.34 26.71 -2.74
C LYS A 66 12.57 25.24 -3.11
N ARG A 67 13.39 24.55 -2.33
CA ARG A 67 13.58 23.09 -2.45
C ARG A 67 12.26 22.37 -2.17
N VAL A 68 11.96 21.39 -3.00
CA VAL A 68 10.89 20.41 -2.78
C VAL A 68 11.55 19.04 -2.65
N PHE A 69 11.27 18.35 -1.54
CA PHE A 69 11.76 17.01 -1.25
C PHE A 69 10.87 16.37 -0.18
N TYR A 70 9.87 15.59 -0.60
CA TYR A 70 8.95 14.92 0.33
C TYR A 70 8.33 13.67 -0.29
N PRO A 71 8.01 12.64 0.52
CA PRO A 71 7.31 11.45 0.04
C PRO A 71 5.87 11.78 -0.36
N VAL A 72 5.41 11.30 -1.51
CA VAL A 72 4.02 11.46 -1.97
C VAL A 72 3.18 10.26 -1.55
N ILE A 73 3.68 9.05 -1.78
CA ILE A 73 3.08 7.79 -1.32
C ILE A 73 4.20 6.93 -0.74
N HIS A 74 3.97 6.27 0.39
CA HIS A 74 4.89 5.32 0.99
C HIS A 74 4.15 4.05 1.43
N ILE A 75 4.61 2.91 0.93
CA ILE A 75 4.03 1.59 1.19
C ILE A 75 5.14 0.63 1.65
N GLU A 76 4.85 -0.20 2.64
CA GLU A 76 5.75 -1.26 3.12
C GLU A 76 5.04 -2.62 3.11
N ILE A 77 5.80 -3.72 3.04
CA ILE A 77 5.29 -5.04 3.40
C ILE A 77 5.86 -5.41 4.76
N LEU A 78 5.01 -5.51 5.78
CA LEU A 78 5.39 -5.85 7.16
C LEU A 78 4.46 -6.95 7.68
N ASP A 79 5.05 -7.97 8.31
CA ASP A 79 4.34 -9.11 8.91
C ASP A 79 3.29 -9.76 8.00
N GLY A 80 3.59 -9.88 6.69
CA GLY A 80 2.71 -10.52 5.72
C GLY A 80 1.49 -9.67 5.29
N SER A 81 1.53 -8.36 5.55
CA SER A 81 0.52 -7.38 5.15
C SER A 81 1.15 -6.18 4.45
N ILE A 82 0.38 -5.52 3.59
CA ILE A 82 0.76 -4.27 2.95
C ILE A 82 0.36 -3.11 3.86
N TRP A 83 1.30 -2.23 4.19
CA TRP A 83 1.08 -1.06 5.04
C TRP A 83 1.15 0.21 4.20
N ILE A 84 0.05 0.95 4.14
CA ILE A 84 0.01 2.28 3.53
C ILE A 84 0.42 3.29 4.60
N GLN A 85 1.69 3.70 4.60
CA GLN A 85 2.27 4.58 5.62
C GLN A 85 2.01 6.05 5.35
N HIS A 86 1.91 6.43 4.07
CA HIS A 86 1.71 7.80 3.64
C HIS A 86 1.00 7.87 2.31
N ASN A 87 0.07 8.83 2.15
CA ASN A 87 -0.57 9.17 0.90
C ASN A 87 -0.95 10.66 0.91
N GLN A 88 -0.33 11.46 0.04
CA GLN A 88 -0.61 12.89 -0.18
C GLN A 88 -1.43 13.12 -1.46
N THR A 89 -2.11 12.09 -1.94
CA THR A 89 -2.93 12.15 -3.15
C THR A 89 -4.39 11.88 -2.83
N GLU A 90 -5.27 12.19 -3.78
CA GLU A 90 -6.69 11.82 -3.72
C GLU A 90 -6.94 10.37 -4.19
N ILE A 91 -5.89 9.62 -4.51
CA ILE A 91 -6.00 8.23 -4.98
C ILE A 91 -6.28 7.33 -3.77
N ASP A 92 -7.32 6.51 -3.85
CA ASP A 92 -7.54 5.41 -2.90
C ASP A 92 -6.59 4.26 -3.22
N ILE A 93 -5.42 4.27 -2.59
CA ILE A 93 -4.39 3.24 -2.75
C ILE A 93 -4.87 1.87 -2.25
N GLY A 94 -5.73 1.83 -1.23
CA GLY A 94 -6.28 0.58 -0.72
C GLY A 94 -7.19 -0.08 -1.74
N GLU A 95 -8.05 0.70 -2.38
CA GLU A 95 -8.91 0.25 -3.47
C GLU A 95 -8.11 -0.13 -4.72
N ALA A 96 -7.08 0.66 -5.07
CA ALA A 96 -6.21 0.35 -6.21
C ALA A 96 -5.50 -1.00 -6.05
N LEU A 97 -4.99 -1.31 -4.85
CA LEU A 97 -4.42 -2.61 -4.54
C LEU A 97 -5.47 -3.73 -4.54
N ALA A 98 -6.68 -3.46 -4.04
CA ALA A 98 -7.79 -4.42 -4.05
C ALA A 98 -8.21 -4.81 -5.47
N ASN A 99 -8.26 -3.84 -6.39
CA ASN A 99 -8.52 -4.07 -7.80
C ASN A 99 -7.43 -4.89 -8.50
N ARG A 100 -6.23 -5.01 -7.90
CA ARG A 100 -5.15 -5.91 -8.34
C ARG A 100 -5.19 -7.28 -7.65
N GLY A 101 -6.26 -7.59 -6.93
CA GLY A 101 -6.47 -8.89 -6.30
C GLY A 101 -5.89 -9.02 -4.89
N ILE A 102 -5.44 -7.92 -4.26
CA ILE A 102 -5.02 -7.95 -2.85
C ILE A 102 -6.26 -7.83 -1.95
N PRO A 103 -6.57 -8.80 -1.08
CA PRO A 103 -7.67 -8.69 -0.14
C PRO A 103 -7.46 -7.48 0.77
N LYS A 104 -8.49 -6.65 0.97
CA LYS A 104 -8.40 -5.48 1.86
C LYS A 104 -8.02 -5.84 3.30
N SER A 105 -8.36 -7.06 3.76
CA SER A 105 -7.90 -7.62 5.04
C SER A 105 -6.38 -7.80 5.17
N LYS A 106 -5.64 -7.75 4.05
CA LYS A 106 -4.17 -7.77 3.99
C LYS A 106 -3.55 -6.38 3.82
N ILE A 107 -4.38 -5.34 3.75
CA ILE A 107 -3.95 -3.95 3.62
C ILE A 107 -4.23 -3.24 4.94
N ILE A 108 -3.19 -2.66 5.54
CA ILE A 108 -3.24 -1.93 6.80
C ILE A 108 -3.05 -0.45 6.49
N LEU A 109 -3.98 0.38 6.97
CA LEU A 109 -3.94 1.84 6.80
C LEU A 109 -3.00 2.50 7.81
N GLY A 110 -1.69 2.23 7.70
CA GLY A 110 -0.64 2.71 8.61
C GLY A 110 -0.62 4.23 8.83
N LEU A 111 -1.13 5.01 7.88
CA LEU A 111 -1.33 6.45 7.99
C LEU A 111 -2.35 6.88 9.06
N HIS A 112 -3.15 5.95 9.59
CA HIS A 112 -4.11 6.19 10.65
C HIS A 112 -3.62 5.68 12.01
N PRO A 113 -3.94 6.40 13.11
CA PRO A 113 -3.67 5.91 14.46
C PRO A 113 -4.30 4.52 14.69
N PRO A 114 -3.68 3.65 15.52
CA PRO A 114 -4.20 2.30 15.79
C PRO A 114 -5.69 2.27 16.19
N SER A 115 -6.13 3.21 17.04
CA SER A 115 -7.53 3.30 17.47
C SER A 115 -8.51 3.62 16.34
N ILE A 116 -8.08 4.37 15.34
CA ILE A 116 -8.90 4.71 14.17
C ILE A 116 -8.88 3.54 13.17
N ARG A 117 -7.74 2.87 12.99
CA ARG A 117 -7.65 1.67 12.14
C ARG A 117 -8.65 0.59 12.56
N GLN A 118 -8.82 0.37 13.87
CA GLN A 118 -9.76 -0.63 14.41
C GLN A 118 -11.23 -0.35 14.12
N LEU A 119 -11.60 0.90 13.77
CA LEU A 119 -12.97 1.26 13.42
C LEU A 119 -13.30 0.92 11.95
N ASN A 120 -12.28 0.63 11.14
CA ASN A 120 -12.46 0.26 9.75
C ASN A 120 -12.61 -1.27 9.63
N LEU A 121 -13.81 -1.74 9.28
CA LEU A 121 -14.13 -3.16 9.17
C LEU A 121 -13.69 -3.78 7.84
N GLU A 122 -13.28 -2.97 6.87
CA GLU A 122 -12.93 -3.42 5.53
C GLU A 122 -11.44 -3.76 5.40
N TYR A 123 -10.60 -2.99 6.08
CA TYR A 123 -9.14 -3.12 6.02
C TYR A 123 -8.58 -3.94 7.19
N GLY A 124 -7.35 -4.43 7.02
CA GLY A 124 -6.63 -5.13 8.08
C GLY A 124 -6.28 -4.21 9.26
N THR A 125 -6.23 -4.79 10.45
CA THR A 125 -5.70 -4.15 11.66
C THR A 125 -4.36 -4.77 12.00
N ASP A 126 -3.48 -4.02 12.69
CA ASP A 126 -2.33 -4.71 13.28
C ASP A 126 -2.84 -5.57 14.45
N THR A 127 -2.43 -6.83 14.46
CA THR A 127 -2.73 -7.77 15.53
C THR A 127 -1.61 -7.81 16.57
N SER A 128 -0.53 -7.03 16.38
CA SER A 128 0.72 -7.10 17.14
C SER A 128 0.93 -5.97 18.15
N TYR A 129 0.22 -4.83 18.09
CA TYR A 129 0.32 -3.75 19.09
C TYR A 129 -0.58 -3.92 20.33
N SER A 130 -1.31 -5.04 20.46
CA SER A 130 -2.21 -5.24 21.63
C SER A 130 -1.50 -5.75 22.90
N SER A 131 -0.18 -5.94 22.93
CA SER A 131 0.48 -6.24 24.21
C SER A 131 1.93 -5.79 24.26
N THR A 132 2.21 -4.96 25.26
CA THR A 132 3.52 -4.46 25.71
C THR A 132 3.92 -3.08 25.17
N VAL A 133 3.24 -2.04 25.67
CA VAL A 133 3.95 -0.83 26.10
C VAL A 133 4.04 -0.90 27.62
N ARG A 134 5.21 -1.31 28.12
CA ARG A 134 5.73 -0.97 29.45
C ARG A 134 7.03 -0.24 29.24
#